data_AF-A0AAW6RYU6-F1
#
_entry.id   AF-A0AAW6RYU6-F1
#
_cell.length_a   1.000
_cell.length_b   1.000
_cell.length_c   1.000
_cell.angle_alpha   90.00
_cell.angle_beta   90.00
_cell.angle_gamma   90.00
#
_symmetry.space_group_name_H-M   'P 1'
#
loop_
_entity.id
_entity.type
_entity.pdbx_description
1 polymer ?
#
loop_
_entity_poly.entity_id
_entity_poly.type
_entity_poly.pdbx_seq_one_letter_code
_entity_poly.pdbx_strand_id
1 'polypeptide(L)' 'MMMGCQQSTHLSPTIPANLFEPCADLQKLESGQGKVALVWSIDVVAKYNDCKAKHGAIVKALK' A
#
# COMPACT_ATOMS: atom_id res chain seq x y z
N MET A 1 -15.72 -14.71 -39.52
CA MET A 1 -14.48 -14.13 -38.96
C MET A 1 -14.74 -13.90 -37.47
N MET A 2 -14.07 -14.63 -36.59
CA MET A 2 -14.26 -14.49 -35.13
C MET A 2 -13.26 -13.45 -34.61
N MET A 3 -13.72 -12.28 -34.22
CA MET A 3 -12.94 -11.35 -33.40
C MET A 3 -12.99 -11.86 -31.96
N GLY A 4 -11.88 -12.43 -31.50
CA GLY A 4 -11.70 -12.75 -30.08
C GLY A 4 -11.52 -11.48 -29.24
N CYS A 5 -11.76 -11.59 -27.93
CA CYS A 5 -11.62 -10.48 -26.99
C CYS A 5 -10.21 -9.87 -27.07
N GLN A 6 -10.14 -8.57 -27.35
CA GLN A 6 -8.88 -7.82 -27.28
C GLN A 6 -8.50 -7.63 -25.81
N GLN A 7 -7.25 -7.94 -25.46
CA GLN A 7 -6.76 -7.75 -24.11
C GLN A 7 -6.74 -6.25 -23.77
N SER A 8 -7.63 -5.85 -22.86
CA SER A 8 -7.76 -4.45 -22.43
C SER A 8 -6.67 -4.01 -21.45
N THR A 9 -5.90 -4.96 -20.90
CA THR A 9 -4.80 -4.69 -19.97
C THR A 9 -3.48 -4.59 -20.72
N HIS A 10 -3.04 -3.36 -20.94
CA HIS A 10 -1.67 -3.08 -21.36
C HIS A 10 -0.76 -3.27 -20.13
N LEU A 11 -0.01 -4.37 -20.10
CA LEU A 11 1.01 -4.60 -19.08
C LEU A 11 2.14 -3.58 -19.30
N SER A 12 2.22 -2.58 -18.42
CA SER A 12 3.38 -1.68 -18.41
C SER A 12 4.60 -2.50 -17.99
N PRO A 13 5.69 -2.52 -18.79
CA PRO A 13 6.92 -3.21 -18.41
C PRO A 13 7.61 -2.54 -17.20
N THR A 14 7.24 -1.30 -16.92
CA THR A 14 7.81 -0.49 -15.84
C THR A 14 6.80 -0.32 -14.73
N ILE A 15 7.18 -0.72 -13.51
CA ILE A 15 6.41 -0.46 -12.29
C ILE A 15 6.53 1.04 -11.98
N PRO A 16 5.40 1.74 -11.75
CA PRO A 16 5.40 3.13 -11.31
C PRO A 16 6.30 3.36 -10.07
N ALA A 17 7.15 4.40 -10.13
CA ALA A 17 8.11 4.70 -9.06
C ALA A 17 7.46 4.88 -7.68
N ASN A 18 6.24 5.43 -7.63
CA ASN A 18 5.47 5.64 -6.41
C ASN A 18 5.10 4.33 -5.68
N LEU A 19 5.17 3.18 -6.35
CA LEU A 19 4.95 1.87 -5.71
C LEU A 19 6.20 1.34 -4.99
N PHE A 20 7.37 1.91 -5.28
CA PHE A 20 8.62 1.63 -4.57
C PHE A 20 8.88 2.62 -3.43
N GLU A 21 8.11 3.70 -3.34
CA GLU A 21 8.20 4.62 -2.22
C GLU A 21 7.78 3.92 -0.92
N PRO A 22 8.56 4.08 0.17
CA PRO A 22 8.21 3.47 1.45
C PRO A 22 6.92 4.09 2.01
N CYS A 23 6.20 3.29 2.81
CA CYS A 23 5.03 3.78 3.53
C CYS A 23 5.43 4.90 4.49
N ALA A 24 4.66 5.99 4.51
CA ALA A 24 4.88 7.11 5.42
C ALA A 24 4.86 6.64 6.89
N ASP A 25 5.69 7.27 7.72
CA ASP A 25 5.75 6.96 9.13
C ASP A 25 4.44 7.32 9.85
N LEU A 26 4.15 6.58 10.91
CA LEU A 26 2.97 6.81 11.75
C LEU A 26 3.07 8.18 12.41
N GLN A 27 1.99 8.94 12.31
CA GLN A 27 1.89 10.24 12.96
C GLN A 27 1.89 10.10 14.47
N LYS A 28 2.52 11.04 15.16
CA LYS A 28 2.37 11.19 16.60
C LYS A 28 0.94 11.62 16.92
N LEU A 29 0.34 10.96 17.90
CA LEU A 29 -0.94 11.41 18.44
C LEU A 29 -0.71 12.55 19.42
N GLU A 30 -1.32 13.71 19.15
CA GLU A 30 -1.30 14.85 20.06
C GLU A 30 -2.13 14.62 21.33
N SER A 31 -3.14 13.74 21.24
CA SER A 31 -3.97 13.34 22.37
C SER A 31 -3.44 12.06 23.03
N GLY A 32 -3.23 12.12 24.34
CA GLY A 32 -2.90 10.95 25.17
C GLY A 32 -4.12 10.12 25.61
N GLN A 33 -5.32 10.46 25.13
CA GLN A 33 -6.54 9.75 25.54
C GLN A 33 -6.59 8.34 24.95
N GLY A 34 -6.82 7.34 25.80
CA GLY A 34 -6.91 5.94 25.38
C GLY A 34 -7.96 5.67 24.29
N LYS A 35 -9.12 6.35 24.33
CA LYS A 35 -10.15 6.23 23.29
C LYS A 35 -9.63 6.65 21.91
N VAL A 36 -8.90 7.76 21.85
CA VAL A 36 -8.34 8.27 20.58
C VAL A 36 -7.25 7.33 20.08
N ALA A 37 -6.35 6.90 20.97
CA ALA A 37 -5.29 5.95 20.63
C ALA A 37 -5.86 4.62 20.13
N LEU A 38 -6.92 4.10 20.74
CA LEU A 38 -7.54 2.84 20.34
C LEU A 38 -8.17 2.92 18.95
N VAL A 39 -9.00 3.93 18.70
CA VAL A 39 -9.65 4.11 17.40
C VAL A 39 -8.60 4.32 16.31
N TRP A 40 -7.60 5.16 16.57
CA TRP A 40 -6.49 5.39 15.63
C TRP A 40 -5.68 4.11 15.37
N SER A 41 -5.45 3.28 16.39
CA SER A 41 -4.71 2.02 16.22
C SER A 41 -5.44 1.05 15.27
N ILE A 42 -6.77 0.98 15.37
CA ILE A 42 -7.57 0.12 14.49
C ILE A 42 -7.51 0.64 13.04
N ASP A 43 -7.73 1.94 12.83
CA ASP A 43 -7.88 2.48 11.49
C ASP A 43 -6.55 2.75 10.77
N VAL A 44 -5.52 3.17 11.51
CA VAL A 44 -4.26 3.68 10.93
C VAL A 44 -3.14 2.65 11.03
N VAL A 45 -2.94 2.03 12.19
CA VAL A 45 -1.85 1.05 12.36
C VAL A 45 -2.09 -0.19 11.50
N ALA A 46 -3.34 -0.64 11.35
CA ALA A 46 -3.67 -1.75 10.45
C ALA A 46 -3.31 -1.43 8.99
N LYS A 47 -3.68 -0.25 8.49
CA LYS A 47 -3.35 0.20 7.12
C LYS A 47 -1.84 0.38 6.93
N TYR A 48 -1.15 0.90 7.93
CA TYR A 48 0.30 1.05 7.92
C TYR A 48 1.01 -0.30 7.78
N ASN A 49 0.59 -1.30 8.57
CA ASN A 49 1.18 -2.64 8.52
C ASN A 49 0.91 -3.33 7.18
N ASP A 50 -0.31 -3.21 6.64
CA ASP A 50 -0.66 -3.73 5.31
C ASP A 50 0.21 -3.08 4.21
N CYS A 51 0.35 -1.75 4.24
CA CYS A 51 1.22 -1.03 3.32
C CYS A 51 2.66 -1.56 3.41
N LYS A 52 3.22 -1.65 4.62
CA LYS A 52 4.60 -2.12 4.84
C LYS A 52 4.82 -3.53 4.29
N ALA A 53 3.86 -4.43 4.52
CA ALA A 53 3.95 -5.81 4.05
C ALA A 53 3.93 -5.88 2.52
N LYS A 54 3.03 -5.13 1.87
CA LYS A 54 2.94 -5.05 0.41
C LYS A 54 4.19 -4.45 -0.21
N HIS A 55 4.67 -3.32 0.33
CA HIS A 55 5.90 -2.68 -0.14
C HIS A 55 7.10 -3.62 -0.01
N GLY A 56 7.28 -4.25 1.15
CA GLY A 56 8.36 -5.22 1.36
C GLY A 56 8.30 -6.40 0.39
N ALA A 57 7.10 -6.91 0.08
CA ALA A 57 6.90 -7.97 -0.90
C ALA A 57 7.26 -7.52 -2.32
N ILE A 58 6.82 -6.32 -2.73
CA ILE A 58 7.13 -5.73 -4.05
C ILE A 58 8.64 -5.54 -4.20
N VAL A 59 9.29 -4.90 -3.21
CA VAL A 59 10.73 -4.68 -3.23
C VAL A 59 11.48 -6.01 -3.32
N LYS A 60 11.07 -7.03 -2.54
CA LYS A 60 11.71 -8.35 -2.58
C LYS A 60 11.53 -9.08 -3.91
N ALA A 61 10.38 -8.92 -4.57
CA ALA A 61 10.07 -9.62 -5.82
C ALA A 61 10.76 -9.00 -7.04
N LEU A 62 11.07 -7.71 -6.98
CA LEU A 62 11.51 -6.92 -8.15
C LEU A 62 12.93 -6.37 -8.04
N LYS A 63 13.56 -6.48 -6.87
CA LYS A 63 14.93 -6.04 -6.60
C LYS A 63 15.82 -7.24 -6.34
#